data_AF-A0A933XFT9-F1
#
_entry.id   AF-A0A933XFT9-F1
#
_cell.length_a   1.000
_cell.length_b   1.000
_cell.length_c   1.000
_cell.angle_alpha   90.00
_cell.angle_beta   90.00
_cell.angle_gamma   90.00
#
_symmetry.space_group_name_H-M   'P 1'
#
loop_
_entity.id
_entity.type
_entity.pdbx_description
1 polymer ?
#
loop_
_entity_poly.entity_id
_entity_poly.type
_entity_poly.pdbx_seq_one_letter_code
_entity_poly.pdbx_strand_id
1 'polypeptide(L)' 'MAKKKEDQGTFEYSYRRLEDILEKLENNSEENSLEDVMNYYQEGLKLLKICRQKLSEAELKIEKINAEELK' A
#
# COMPACT_ATOMS: atom_id res chain seq x y z
N MET A 1 -5.63 23.64 -10.93
CA MET A 1 -5.43 22.78 -9.73
C MET A 1 -4.95 21.41 -10.22
N ALA A 2 -3.64 21.14 -10.22
CA ALA A 2 -3.07 19.95 -10.87
C ALA A 2 -1.91 19.37 -10.05
N LYS A 3 -2.23 18.74 -8.90
CA LYS A 3 -1.20 18.13 -8.03
C LYS A 3 -1.64 16.82 -7.36
N LYS A 4 -2.54 16.05 -7.99
CA LYS A 4 -3.15 14.85 -7.36
C LYS A 4 -2.72 13.50 -7.96
N LYS A 5 -1.82 13.47 -8.95
CA LYS A 5 -1.39 12.24 -9.64
C LYS A 5 -0.06 11.66 -9.16
N GLU A 6 0.72 12.41 -8.38
CA GLU A 6 2.10 12.03 -8.03
C GLU A 6 2.20 11.15 -6.77
N ASP A 7 1.15 11.12 -5.95
CA ASP A 7 1.17 10.43 -4.65
C ASP A 7 0.75 8.95 -4.73
N GLN A 8 0.22 8.48 -5.87
CA GLN A 8 -0.37 7.14 -5.99
C GLN A 8 0.64 5.96 -5.96
N GLY A 9 1.93 6.25 -5.74
CA GLY A 9 2.99 5.25 -5.61
C GLY A 9 3.79 5.35 -4.31
N THR A 10 3.42 6.22 -3.38
CA THR A 10 4.07 6.33 -2.07
C THR A 10 3.61 5.22 -1.14
N PHE A 11 4.43 4.92 -0.12
CA PHE A 11 4.07 3.95 0.89
C PHE A 11 2.85 4.43 1.66
N GLU A 12 2.84 5.70 2.07
CA GLU A 12 1.80 6.33 2.88
C GLU A 12 0.45 6.34 2.17
N TYR A 13 0.44 6.62 0.86
CA TYR A 13 -0.78 6.53 0.07
C TYR A 13 -1.25 5.08 -0.06
N SER A 14 -0.33 4.17 -0.41
CA SER A 14 -0.69 2.77 -0.67
C SER A 14 -1.21 2.09 0.60
N TYR A 15 -0.63 2.43 1.75
CA TYR A 15 -1.05 1.95 3.06
C TYR A 15 -2.42 2.48 3.44
N ARG A 16 -2.66 3.80 3.36
CA ARG A 16 -3.98 4.38 3.66
C ARG A 16 -5.07 3.82 2.76
N ARG A 17 -4.79 3.68 1.47
CA ARG A 17 -5.76 3.10 0.54
C ARG A 17 -6.07 1.65 0.86
N LEU A 18 -5.09 0.89 1.36
CA LEU A 18 -5.30 -0.48 1.81
C LEU A 18 -6.19 -0.52 3.06
N GLU A 19 -5.99 0.40 4.01
CA GLU A 19 -6.87 0.55 5.19
C GLU A 19 -8.30 0.89 4.77
N ASP A 20 -8.50 1.84 3.85
CA ASP A 20 -9.83 2.19 3.32
C ASP A 20 -10.53 0.97 2.69
N ILE A 21 -9.77 0.12 1.98
CA ILE A 21 -10.30 -1.09 1.35
C ILE A 21 -10.74 -2.10 2.43
N LEU A 22 -9.93 -2.30 3.47
CA LEU A 22 -10.27 -3.18 4.59
C LEU A 22 -11.55 -2.71 5.29
N GLU A 23 -11.64 -1.41 5.58
CA GLU A 23 -12.83 -0.82 6.20
C GLU A 23 -14.08 -1.03 5.32
N LYS A 24 -13.95 -0.89 4.00
CA LYS A 24 -15.07 -1.15 3.07
C LYS A 24 -15.49 -2.61 3.05
N LEU A 25 -14.53 -3.54 3.10
CA LEU A 25 -14.80 -4.97 3.10
C LEU A 25 -15.43 -5.42 4.43
N GLU A 26 -15.04 -4.83 5.55
CA GLU A 26 -15.57 -5.16 6.88
C GLU A 26 -16.95 -4.54 7.12
N ASN A 27 -17.10 -3.24 6.87
CA ASN A 27 -18.28 -2.48 7.31
C ASN A 27 -19.42 -2.42 6.28
N ASN A 28 -19.16 -2.66 4.99
CA ASN A 28 -20.15 -2.47 3.93
C ASN A 28 -20.43 -3.78 3.17
N SER A 29 -20.27 -4.92 3.84
CA SER A 29 -20.41 -6.25 3.23
C SER A 29 -21.83 -6.57 2.72
N GLU A 30 -22.86 -5.88 3.21
CA GLU A 30 -24.25 -5.96 2.70
C GLU A 30 -24.54 -5.00 1.52
N GLU A 31 -23.77 -3.91 1.39
CA GLU A 31 -23.94 -2.88 0.36
C GLU A 31 -23.04 -3.12 -0.87
N ASN A 32 -21.93 -3.84 -0.69
CA ASN A 32 -20.98 -4.13 -1.75
C ASN A 32 -21.46 -5.31 -2.61
N SER A 33 -21.48 -5.12 -3.93
CA SER A 33 -21.71 -6.24 -4.84
C SER A 33 -20.52 -7.21 -4.81
N LEU A 34 -20.75 -8.46 -5.24
CA LEU A 34 -19.68 -9.45 -5.39
C LEU A 34 -18.55 -8.94 -6.29
N GLU A 35 -18.90 -8.17 -7.33
CA GLU A 35 -17.92 -7.59 -8.26
C GLU A 35 -17.06 -6.51 -7.58
N ASP A 36 -17.66 -5.68 -6.73
CA ASP A 36 -16.94 -4.68 -5.94
C ASP A 36 -15.97 -5.32 -4.95
N VAL A 37 -16.40 -6.37 -4.25
CA VAL A 37 -15.54 -7.13 -3.34
C VAL A 37 -14.33 -7.71 -4.08
N MET A 38 -14.55 -8.26 -5.29
CA MET A 38 -13.47 -8.79 -6.12
C MET A 38 -12.50 -7.69 -6.57
N ASN A 39 -13.02 -6.51 -6.93
CA ASN A 39 -12.21 -5.35 -7.32
C ASN A 39 -11.36 -4.85 -6.15
N TYR A 40 -11.96 -4.68 -4.96
CA TYR A 40 -11.28 -4.29 -3.74
C TYR A 40 -10.19 -5.27 -3.34
N TYR A 41 -10.46 -6.57 -3.46
CA TYR A 41 -9.45 -7.60 -3.20
C TYR A 41 -8.26 -7.50 -4.15
N GLN A 42 -8.51 -7.38 -5.47
CA GLN A 42 -7.44 -7.21 -6.46
C GLN A 42 -6.64 -5.93 -6.24
N GLU A 43 -7.31 -4.83 -5.90
CA GLU A 43 -6.66 -3.56 -5.58
C GLU A 43 -5.79 -3.70 -4.32
N GLY A 44 -6.32 -4.30 -3.25
CA GLY A 44 -5.60 -4.57 -2.01
C GLY A 44 -4.32 -5.38 -2.23
N LEU A 45 -4.35 -6.42 -3.08
CA LEU A 45 -3.16 -7.19 -3.42
C LEU A 45 -2.08 -6.35 -4.11
N LYS A 46 -2.46 -5.44 -5.00
CA LYS A 46 -1.52 -4.55 -5.68
C LYS A 46 -0.88 -3.57 -4.69
N LEU A 47 -1.67 -2.99 -3.80
CA LEU A 47 -1.19 -2.06 -2.78
C LEU A 47 -0.26 -2.76 -1.78
N LEU A 48 -0.62 -3.96 -1.33
CA LEU A 48 0.21 -4.77 -0.44
C LEU A 48 1.59 -5.06 -1.06
N LYS A 49 1.63 -5.36 -2.37
CA LYS A 49 2.89 -5.56 -3.09
C LYS A 49 3.76 -4.29 -3.09
N ILE A 50 3.16 -3.13 -3.33
CA ILE A 50 3.86 -1.84 -3.30
C ILE A 50 4.42 -1.56 -1.90
N CYS A 51 3.60 -1.72 -0.86
CA CYS A 51 4.01 -1.51 0.53
C CYS A 51 5.22 -2.39 0.90
N ARG A 52 5.15 -3.69 0.59
CA ARG A 52 6.26 -4.63 0.85
C ARG A 52 7.53 -4.26 0.10
N GLN A 53 7.40 -3.87 -1.17
CA GLN A 53 8.55 -3.44 -1.96
C GLN A 53 9.23 -2.21 -1.33
N LYS A 54 8.43 -1.21 -0.91
CA LYS A 54 8.98 0.01 -0.28
C LYS A 54 9.65 -0.26 1.06
N LEU A 55 9.07 -1.14 1.89
CA LEU A 55 9.69 -1.56 3.15
C LEU A 55 11.01 -2.29 2.91
N SER A 56 11.05 -3.23 1.97
CA SER A 56 12.27 -3.95 1.61
C SER A 56 13.36 -3.02 1.07
N GLU A 57 13.00 -2.05 0.22
CA GLU A 57 13.93 -1.02 -0.24
C GLU A 57 14.49 -0.17 0.91
N ALA A 58 13.68 0.13 1.94
CA ALA A 58 14.11 0.88 3.11
C ALA A 58 15.03 0.04 4.02
N GLU A 59 14.68 -1.21 4.30
CA GLU A 59 15.49 -2.16 5.07
C GLU A 59 16.88 -2.32 4.44
N LEU A 60 16.95 -2.56 3.12
CA LEU A 60 18.23 -2.68 2.40
C LEU A 60 19.09 -1.41 2.48
N LYS A 61 18.48 -0.22 2.52
CA LYS A 61 19.23 1.03 2.69
C LYS A 61 19.80 1.14 4.10
N ILE A 62 19.01 0.78 5.12
CA ILE A 62 19.46 0.78 6.52
C ILE A 62 20.61 -0.21 6.71
N GLU A 63 20.50 -1.43 6.16
CA GLU A 63 21.55 -2.44 6.22
C GLU A 63 22.86 -1.95 5.59
N LYS A 64 22.78 -1.28 4.43
CA LYS A 64 23.96 -0.71 3.76
C LYS A 64 24.63 0.38 4.62
N ILE A 65 23.84 1.31 5.16
CA ILE A 65 24.36 2.38 6.03
C ILE A 65 25.06 1.76 7.25
N ASN A 66 24.44 0.78 7.91
CA ASN A 66 25.04 0.12 9.07
C ASN A 66 26.33 -0.62 8.70
N ALA A 67 26.40 -1.26 7.54
CA ALA A 67 27.59 -1.94 7.06
C ALA A 67 28.73 -0.97 6.65
N GLU A 68 28.41 0.27 6.32
CA GLU A 68 29.37 1.34 6.03
C GLU A 68 29.88 2.02 7.31
N GLU A 69 29.02 2.23 8.32
CA GLU A 69 29.37 2.84 9.62
C GLU A 69 30.17 1.90 10.54
N LEU A 70 30.13 0.58 10.32
CA LEU A 70 30.85 -0.44 11.10
C LEU A 70 32.22 -0.83 10.50
N LYS A 71 32.67 -0.15 9.44
CA LYS A 71 33.99 -0.33 8.82
C LYS A 71 34.99 0.72 9.28
#